data_AF-A0A5B7HWG8-F1
#
_entry.id   AF-A0A5B7HWG8-F1
#
_cell.length_a   1.000
_cell.length_b   1.000
_cell.length_c   1.000
_cell.angle_alpha   90.00
_cell.angle_beta   90.00
_cell.angle_gamma   90.00
#
_symmetry.space_group_name_H-M   'P 1'
#
loop_
_entity.id
_entity.type
_entity.pdbx_description
1 polymer ?
#
loop_
_entity_poly.entity_id
_entity_poly.type
_entity_poly.pdbx_seq_one_letter_code
_entity_poly.pdbx_strand_id
1 'polypeptide(L)'
;MEEGLEWLARGYGKGNVKLLHVRRDGPVHSIKEFEVSTQLTLESDKDYLVGDNSDVVATDSQKNTVYILAKRHGVSENGTE
;
A
#
# COMPACT_ATOMS: atom_id res chain seq x y z
N MET A 1 -6.12 17.53 -33.38
CA MET A 1 -6.60 17.07 -32.06
C MET A 1 -5.84 17.90 -31.04
N GLU A 2 -6.61 18.57 -30.19
CA GLU A 2 -6.21 19.68 -29.31
C GLU A 2 -4.99 19.39 -28.43
N GLU A 3 -4.32 20.47 -28.02
CA GLU A 3 -3.13 20.54 -27.19
C GLU A 3 -3.08 19.44 -26.12
N GLY A 4 -2.03 18.62 -26.16
CA GLY A 4 -1.93 17.37 -25.43
C GLY A 4 -1.90 17.58 -23.92
N LEU A 5 -2.84 16.95 -23.22
CA LEU A 5 -2.79 16.81 -21.77
C LEU A 5 -1.58 15.95 -21.38
N GLU A 6 -0.76 16.46 -20.45
CA GLU A 6 0.36 15.75 -19.86
C GLU A 6 0.03 15.37 -18.41
N TRP A 7 0.39 14.15 -18.01
CA TRP A 7 0.26 13.74 -16.62
C TRP A 7 1.32 14.42 -15.76
N LEU A 8 0.91 15.30 -14.84
CA LEU A 8 1.82 15.87 -13.84
C LEU A 8 2.17 14.88 -12.73
N ALA A 9 1.20 14.06 -12.31
CA ALA A 9 1.37 12.98 -11.35
C ALA A 9 0.21 12.00 -11.45
N ARG A 10 0.49 10.71 -11.21
CA ARG A 10 -0.52 9.65 -11.09
C ARG A 10 -0.14 8.71 -9.96
N GLY A 11 -1.16 8.20 -9.29
CA GLY A 11 -0.97 7.12 -8.34
C GLY A 11 -2.29 6.64 -7.78
N TYR A 12 -2.30 5.39 -7.36
CA TYR A 12 -3.49 4.75 -6.81
C TYR A 12 -3.05 3.79 -5.69
N GLY A 13 -3.97 3.47 -4.79
CA GLY A 13 -3.69 2.48 -3.77
C GLY A 13 -4.75 2.38 -2.70
N LYS A 14 -4.34 1.97 -1.51
CA LYS A 14 -5.23 1.76 -0.36
C LYS A 14 -4.84 2.69 0.78
N GLY A 15 -5.80 3.49 1.25
CA GLY A 15 -5.68 4.24 2.51
C GLY A 15 -6.34 3.52 3.68
N ASN A 16 -6.00 3.97 4.90
CA ASN A 16 -6.66 3.60 6.15
C ASN A 16 -6.66 2.09 6.47
N VAL A 17 -5.56 1.39 6.12
CA VAL A 17 -5.40 -0.02 6.50
C VAL A 17 -4.96 -0.09 7.96
N LYS A 18 -5.91 -0.39 8.85
CA LYS A 18 -5.63 -0.54 10.29
C LYS A 18 -4.96 -1.89 10.57
N LEU A 19 -3.84 -1.85 11.28
CA LEU A 19 -3.01 -3.00 11.61
C LEU A 19 -2.61 -2.96 13.09
N LEU A 20 -3.04 -3.97 13.85
CA LEU A 20 -2.51 -4.24 15.20
C LEU A 20 -1.61 -5.48 15.14
N HIS A 21 -0.32 -5.31 15.41
CA HIS A 21 0.63 -6.41 15.52
C HIS A 21 0.90 -6.74 16.98
N VAL A 22 0.87 -8.02 17.32
CA VAL A 22 1.08 -8.50 18.70
C VAL A 22 2.24 -9.49 18.73
N ARG A 23 3.30 -9.14 19.46
CA ARG A 23 4.42 -10.05 19.76
C ARG A 23 4.20 -10.67 21.14
N ARG A 24 4.23 -12.01 21.17
CA ARG A 24 4.04 -12.83 22.38
C ARG A 24 5.31 -13.61 22.64
N ASP A 25 6.07 -13.18 23.65
CA ASP A 25 7.37 -13.73 24.02
C ASP A 25 7.45 -13.77 25.55
N GLY A 26 6.94 -14.86 26.14
CA GLY A 26 6.75 -14.99 27.59
C GLY A 26 5.42 -14.41 28.10
N PRO A 27 5.30 -14.18 29.43
CA PRO A 27 4.04 -13.79 30.07
C PRO A 27 3.61 -12.34 29.78
N VAL A 28 4.52 -11.51 29.26
CA VAL A 28 4.25 -10.11 28.91
C VAL A 28 4.22 -9.99 27.39
N HIS A 29 3.10 -9.50 26.86
CA HIS A 29 2.93 -9.27 25.42
C HIS A 29 3.23 -7.81 25.07
N SER A 30 3.74 -7.58 23.87
CA SER A 30 3.89 -6.24 23.30
C SER A 30 3.00 -6.07 22.08
N ILE A 31 2.46 -4.86 21.92
CA ILE A 31 1.58 -4.49 20.82
C ILE A 31 2.14 -3.27 20.09
N LYS A 32 1.87 -3.19 18.78
CA LYS A 32 2.07 -2.00 17.97
C LYS A 32 0.89 -1.84 17.02
N GLU A 33 0.37 -0.62 16.92
CA GLU A 33 -0.76 -0.29 16.05
C GLU A 33 -0.32 0.73 15.00
N PHE A 34 -0.76 0.52 13.77
CA PHE A 34 -0.48 1.40 12.63
C PHE A 34 -1.74 1.63 11.81
N GLU A 35 -1.85 2.84 11.26
CA GLU A 35 -2.72 3.13 10.12
C GLU A 35 -1.84 3.27 8.88
N VAL A 36 -1.98 2.35 7.93
CA VAL A 36 -1.09 2.24 6.78
C VAL A 36 -1.81 2.73 5.52
N SER A 37 -1.11 3.54 4.73
CA SER A 37 -1.50 3.94 3.39
C SER A 37 -0.47 3.47 2.38
N THR A 38 -0.93 3.05 1.20
CA THR A 38 -0.12 2.56 0.09
C THR A 38 -0.48 3.32 -1.17
N GLN A 39 0.53 3.62 -1.99
CA GLN A 39 0.35 4.28 -3.27
C GLN A 39 1.38 3.70 -4.26
N LEU A 40 0.90 3.34 -5.45
CA LEU A 40 1.71 2.86 -6.56
C LEU A 40 1.46 3.75 -7.78
N THR A 41 2.49 3.95 -8.59
CA THR A 41 2.43 4.59 -9.90
C THR A 41 2.79 3.54 -10.94
N LEU A 42 1.93 3.37 -11.95
CA LEU A 42 2.17 2.43 -13.05
C LEU A 42 2.97 3.12 -14.16
N GLU A 43 3.81 2.34 -14.85
CA GLU A 43 4.55 2.81 -16.03
C GLU A 43 3.61 3.13 -17.20
N SER A 44 2.55 2.34 -17.39
CA SER A 44 1.52 2.59 -18.41
C SER A 44 0.40 3.53 -17.90
N ASP A 45 -0.32 4.12 -18.86
CA ASP A 45 -1.47 5.01 -18.63
C ASP A 45 -2.79 4.41 -19.11
N LYS A 46 -2.76 3.14 -19.52
CA LYS A 46 -3.89 2.48 -20.23
C LYS A 46 -5.12 2.30 -19.33
N ASP A 47 -4.93 2.26 -18.03
CA ASP A 47 -5.99 2.26 -17.02
C ASP A 47 -6.77 3.59 -17.05
N TYR A 48 -6.09 4.72 -17.21
CA TYR A 48 -6.73 6.04 -17.33
C TYR A 48 -7.28 6.31 -18.74
N LEU A 49 -6.57 5.91 -19.79
CA LEU A 49 -6.91 6.26 -21.17
C LEU A 49 -8.02 5.39 -21.76
N VAL A 50 -8.02 4.08 -21.46
CA VAL A 50 -8.94 3.10 -22.08
C VAL A 50 -9.56 2.12 -21.08
N GLY A 51 -9.25 2.23 -19.79
CA GLY A 51 -9.79 1.34 -18.75
C GLY A 51 -9.18 -0.06 -18.74
N ASP A 52 -7.99 -0.25 -19.34
CA ASP A 52 -7.30 -1.54 -19.30
C ASP A 52 -6.58 -1.73 -17.96
N ASN A 53 -7.11 -2.62 -17.12
CA ASN A 53 -6.60 -2.88 -15.77
C ASN A 53 -5.55 -3.99 -15.72
N SER A 54 -5.02 -4.48 -16.85
CA SER A 54 -4.09 -5.62 -16.86
C SER A 54 -2.77 -5.38 -16.11
N ASP A 55 -2.34 -4.13 -15.93
CA ASP A 55 -1.16 -3.77 -15.10
C ASP A 55 -1.54 -3.38 -13.67
N VAL A 56 -2.84 -3.25 -13.37
CA VAL A 56 -3.33 -2.73 -12.09
C VAL A 56 -3.26 -3.82 -11.02
N VAL A 57 -2.39 -3.63 -10.03
CA VAL A 57 -2.44 -4.39 -8.77
C VAL A 57 -3.63 -3.90 -7.95
N ALA A 58 -4.68 -4.70 -7.83
CA ALA A 58 -5.89 -4.33 -7.09
C ALA A 58 -5.57 -3.79 -5.68
N THR A 59 -6.30 -2.76 -5.25
CA THR A 59 -6.08 -2.12 -3.94
C THR A 59 -6.33 -3.08 -2.76
N ASP A 60 -7.17 -4.10 -2.96
CA ASP A 60 -7.34 -5.19 -1.99
C ASP A 60 -6.08 -6.06 -1.86
N SER A 61 -5.37 -6.33 -2.97
CA SER A 61 -4.09 -7.05 -2.94
C SER A 61 -3.01 -6.24 -2.23
N GLN A 62 -3.01 -4.90 -2.37
CA GLN A 62 -2.11 -4.03 -1.59
C GLN A 62 -2.39 -4.14 -0.09
N LYS A 63 -3.67 -4.05 0.32
CA LYS A 63 -4.12 -4.26 1.72
C LYS A 63 -3.70 -5.63 2.25
N ASN A 64 -3.94 -6.70 1.49
CA ASN A 64 -3.58 -8.06 1.89
C ASN A 64 -2.07 -8.22 2.04
N THR A 65 -1.30 -7.58 1.14
CA THR A 65 0.16 -7.54 1.21
C THR A 65 0.65 -6.86 2.49
N VAL A 66 0.04 -5.75 2.92
CA VAL A 66 0.37 -5.11 4.21
C VAL A 66 0.25 -6.11 5.37
N TYR A 67 -0.86 -6.86 5.45
CA TYR A 67 -1.04 -7.86 6.49
C TYR A 67 -0.03 -9.02 6.40
N ILE A 68 0.25 -9.51 5.20
CA ILE A 68 1.21 -10.61 4.97
C ILE A 68 2.63 -10.18 5.38
N LEU A 69 3.06 -8.99 4.97
CA LEU A 69 4.39 -8.47 5.30
C LEU A 69 4.55 -8.26 6.80
N ALA A 70 3.57 -7.65 7.47
CA ALA A 70 3.58 -7.47 8.92
C ALA A 70 3.63 -8.82 9.67
N LYS A 71 2.97 -9.86 9.15
CA LYS A 71 3.01 -11.21 9.75
C LYS A 71 4.36 -11.90 9.54
N ARG A 72 4.94 -11.78 8.34
CA ARG A 72 6.19 -12.48 7.96
C ARG A 72 7.43 -11.83 8.55
N HIS A 73 7.47 -10.50 8.62
CA HIS A 73 8.66 -9.75 8.99
C HIS A 73 8.55 -9.04 10.34
N GLY A 74 7.36 -9.08 10.96
CA GLY A 74 7.07 -8.28 12.14
C GLY A 74 6.90 -6.80 11.78
N VAL A 75 6.85 -5.95 12.80
CA VAL A 75 6.82 -4.49 12.66
C VAL A 75 7.74 -3.86 13.70
N SER A 76 8.59 -2.94 13.26
CA SER A 76 9.51 -2.15 14.10
C SER A 76 9.32 -0.67 13.83
N GLU A 77 9.57 0.16 14.83
CA GLU A 77 9.66 1.61 14.62
C GLU A 77 11.13 1.91 14.30
N ASN A 78 11.50 1.89 13.03
CA ASN A 78 12.77 2.43 12.58
C ASN A 78 12.42 3.42 11.46
N GLY A 79 12.36 4.71 11.78
CA GLY A 79 11.92 5.74 10.84
C GLY A 79 11.77 7.12 11.47
N THR A 80 12.77 7.58 12.22
CA THR A 80 13.10 9.00 12.26
C THR A 80 14.33 9.19 11.39
N GLU A 81 14.11 9.53 10.13
CA GLU A 81 14.98 10.38 9.31
C GLU A 81 14.09 11.43 8.64
#